data_AF-A0A1I7N2E6-F1
#
_entry.id   AF-A0A1I7N2E6-F1
#
_cell.length_a   1.000
_cell.length_b   1.000
_cell.length_c   1.000
_cell.angle_alpha   90.00
_cell.angle_beta   90.00
_cell.angle_gamma   90.00
#
_symmetry.space_group_name_H-M   'P 1'
#
loop_
_entity.id
_entity.type
_entity.pdbx_description
1 polymer ?
#
loop_
_entity_poly.entity_id
_entity_poly.type
_entity_poly.pdbx_seq_one_letter_code
_entity_poly.pdbx_strand_id
1 'polypeptide(L)'
;MADNTNTNAAIADMKREIAELSGLSLATGVILTQLLQKIASREMNPQASATTIVNNARAAIESFTSKAGSDPVMKARALDAVKQYEDQIRSVLRD
;
A
#
# COMPACT_ATOMS: atom_id res chain seq x y z
N MET A 1 -7.98 20.52 34.07
CA MET A 1 -8.53 19.15 34.09
C MET A 1 -9.42 18.87 32.88
N ALA A 2 -10.30 19.80 32.44
CA ALA A 2 -11.15 19.60 31.26
C ALA A 2 -10.38 19.44 29.92
N ASP A 3 -9.27 20.18 29.73
CA ASP A 3 -8.42 20.04 28.53
C ASP A 3 -7.86 18.62 28.35
N ASN A 4 -7.41 18.00 29.46
CA ASN A 4 -6.83 16.66 29.43
C ASN A 4 -7.87 15.59 29.03
N THR A 5 -9.13 15.78 29.42
CA THR A 5 -10.23 14.88 29.03
C THR A 5 -10.52 14.96 27.54
N ASN A 6 -10.47 16.18 26.96
CA ASN A 6 -10.66 16.40 25.52
C ASN A 6 -9.50 15.85 24.69
N THR A 7 -8.26 16.01 25.14
CA THR A 7 -7.08 15.43 24.49
C THR A 7 -7.13 13.90 24.52
N ASN A 8 -7.52 13.29 25.64
CA ASN A 8 -7.62 11.84 25.73
C ASN A 8 -8.73 11.27 24.85
N ALA A 9 -9.86 11.96 24.71
CA ALA A 9 -10.91 11.59 23.78
C ALA A 9 -10.41 11.65 22.33
N ALA A 10 -9.77 12.75 21.93
CA ALA A 10 -9.19 12.89 20.59
C ALA A 10 -8.13 11.80 20.29
N ILE A 11 -7.31 11.42 21.27
CA ILE A 11 -6.34 10.33 21.11
C ILE A 11 -7.05 8.99 20.91
N ALA A 12 -8.14 8.73 21.64
CA ALA A 12 -8.92 7.50 21.47
C ALA A 12 -9.56 7.42 20.08
N ASP A 13 -10.12 8.53 19.61
CA ASP A 13 -10.71 8.64 18.27
C ASP A 13 -9.65 8.46 17.18
N MET A 14 -8.50 9.14 17.28
CA MET A 14 -7.38 8.95 16.35
C MET A 14 -6.88 7.51 16.31
N LYS A 15 -6.78 6.84 17.47
CA LYS A 15 -6.38 5.42 17.52
C LYS A 15 -7.39 4.52 16.81
N ARG A 16 -8.68 4.82 16.93
CA ARG A 16 -9.75 4.09 16.25
C ARG A 16 -9.67 4.29 14.74
N GLU A 17 -9.53 5.52 14.28
CA GLU A 17 -9.35 5.81 12.84
C GLU A 17 -8.11 5.11 12.26
N ILE A 18 -7.00 5.09 12.99
CA ILE A 18 -5.79 4.35 12.59
C ILE A 18 -6.09 2.86 12.47
N ALA A 19 -6.84 2.27 13.41
CA ALA A 19 -7.19 0.85 13.35
C ALA A 19 -8.09 0.54 12.14
N GLU A 20 -9.07 1.39 11.84
CA GLU A 20 -9.95 1.28 10.68
C GLU A 20 -9.15 1.40 9.36
N LEU A 21 -8.27 2.40 9.25
CA LEU A 21 -7.38 2.58 8.10
C LEU A 21 -6.41 1.41 7.93
N SER A 22 -5.88 0.88 9.04
CA SER A 22 -4.99 -0.30 9.01
C SER A 22 -5.72 -1.54 8.51
N GLY A 23 -6.96 -1.75 8.95
CA GLY A 23 -7.82 -2.84 8.48
C GLY A 23 -8.13 -2.72 6.97
N LEU A 24 -8.45 -1.51 6.50
CA LEU A 24 -8.67 -1.25 5.08
C LEU A 24 -7.40 -1.53 4.26
N SER A 25 -6.25 -1.04 4.71
CA SER A 25 -4.96 -1.27 4.04
C SER A 25 -4.64 -2.77 3.95
N LEU A 26 -4.90 -3.54 5.00
CA LEU A 26 -4.70 -5.00 4.99
C LEU A 26 -5.62 -5.68 3.96
N ALA A 27 -6.92 -5.35 3.98
CA ALA A 27 -7.90 -5.92 3.07
C ALA A 27 -7.56 -5.59 1.60
N THR A 28 -7.22 -4.34 1.30
CA THR A 28 -6.78 -3.91 -0.03
C THR A 28 -5.54 -4.68 -0.47
N GLY A 29 -4.56 -4.86 0.42
CA GLY A 29 -3.36 -5.60 0.09
C GLY A 29 -3.60 -7.07 -0.26
N VAL A 30 -4.47 -7.73 0.50
CA VAL A 30 -4.89 -9.11 0.22
C VAL A 30 -5.61 -9.20 -1.14
N ILE A 31 -6.54 -8.29 -1.41
CA ILE A 31 -7.31 -8.27 -2.67
C ILE A 31 -6.38 -8.02 -3.87
N LEU A 32 -5.49 -7.02 -3.79
CA LEU A 32 -4.55 -6.70 -4.85
C LEU A 32 -3.64 -7.88 -5.17
N THR A 33 -3.13 -8.56 -4.14
CA THR A 33 -2.28 -9.75 -4.32
C THR A 33 -3.04 -10.85 -5.05
N GLN A 34 -4.29 -11.14 -4.67
CA GLN A 34 -5.11 -12.16 -5.34
C GLN A 34 -5.43 -11.79 -6.79
N LEU A 35 -5.74 -10.51 -7.07
CA LEU A 35 -5.97 -10.02 -8.43
C LEU A 35 -4.71 -10.15 -9.29
N LEU A 36 -3.54 -9.79 -8.73
CA LEU A 36 -2.27 -9.90 -9.43
C LEU A 36 -1.89 -11.35 -9.71
N GLN A 37 -2.08 -12.27 -8.76
CA GLN A 37 -1.94 -13.71 -9.00
C GLN A 37 -2.85 -14.18 -10.14
N LYS A 38 -4.12 -13.76 -10.15
CA LYS A 38 -5.11 -14.16 -11.17
C LYS A 38 -4.82 -13.58 -12.56
N ILE A 39 -4.25 -12.38 -12.63
CA ILE A 39 -3.81 -11.77 -13.89
C ILE A 39 -2.53 -12.44 -14.37
N ALA A 40 -1.52 -12.54 -13.50
CA ALA A 40 -0.22 -13.10 -13.83
C ALA A 40 -0.32 -14.58 -14.24
N SER A 41 -1.20 -15.39 -13.64
CA SER A 41 -1.41 -16.79 -14.01
C SER A 41 -1.97 -16.99 -15.43
N ARG A 42 -2.49 -15.94 -16.06
CA ARG A 42 -2.95 -15.96 -17.45
C ARG A 42 -1.86 -15.56 -18.44
N GLU A 43 -0.76 -14.99 -17.95
CA GLU A 43 0.35 -14.53 -18.77
C GLU A 43 1.33 -15.68 -19.05
N MET A 44 1.93 -15.64 -20.24
CA MET A 44 2.95 -16.62 -20.62
C MET A 44 4.19 -16.57 -19.71
N ASN A 45 4.45 -15.41 -19.10
CA ASN A 45 5.46 -15.22 -18.05
C ASN A 45 4.89 -14.37 -16.89
N PRO A 46 4.32 -15.03 -15.87
CA PRO A 46 3.71 -14.37 -14.71
C PRO A 46 4.67 -13.44 -13.97
N GLN A 47 5.95 -13.82 -13.86
CA GLN A 47 6.95 -13.04 -13.13
C GLN A 47 7.34 -11.75 -13.86
N ALA A 48 7.46 -11.79 -15.19
CA ALA A 48 7.75 -10.60 -16.00
C ALA A 48 6.59 -9.59 -15.94
N SER A 49 5.35 -10.09 -15.97
CA SER A 49 4.15 -9.24 -15.83
C SER A 49 4.08 -8.57 -14.46
N ALA A 50 4.28 -9.33 -13.38
CA ALA A 50 4.33 -8.80 -12.02
C ALA A 50 5.39 -7.70 -11.86
N THR A 51 6.59 -7.93 -12.39
CA THR A 51 7.70 -6.95 -12.35
C THR A 51 7.31 -5.66 -13.08
N THR A 52 6.68 -5.76 -14.24
CA THR A 52 6.23 -4.61 -15.03
C THR A 52 5.20 -3.78 -14.28
N ILE A 53 4.23 -4.44 -13.64
CA ILE A 53 3.18 -3.76 -12.88
C ILE A 53 3.77 -2.97 -11.70
N VAL A 54 4.68 -3.59 -10.94
CA VAL A 54 5.36 -2.95 -9.81
C VAL A 54 6.17 -1.72 -10.26
N ASN A 55 6.93 -1.86 -11.35
CA ASN A 55 7.72 -0.76 -11.89
C ASN A 55 6.84 0.42 -12.34
N ASN A 56 5.72 0.14 -13.02
CA ASN A 56 4.76 1.16 -13.44
C ASN A 56 4.14 1.86 -12.24
N ALA A 57 3.80 1.13 -11.17
CA ALA A 57 3.28 1.72 -9.94
C ALA A 57 4.30 2.64 -9.26
N ARG A 58 5.56 2.22 -9.16
CA ARG A 58 6.65 3.04 -8.61
C ARG A 58 6.81 4.35 -9.40
N ALA A 59 6.88 4.25 -10.73
CA ALA A 59 7.00 5.42 -11.61
C ALA A 59 5.79 6.38 -11.49
N ALA A 60 4.57 5.84 -11.38
CA ALA A 60 3.36 6.65 -11.20
C ALA A 60 3.38 7.42 -9.87
N ILE A 61 3.80 6.77 -8.76
CA ILE A 61 3.94 7.43 -7.45
C ILE A 61 4.98 8.55 -7.52
N GLU A 62 6.15 8.28 -8.11
CA GLU A 62 7.20 9.29 -8.28
C GLU A 62 6.73 10.48 -9.13
N SER A 63 5.98 10.22 -10.21
CA SER A 63 5.42 11.26 -11.06
C SER A 63 4.33 12.08 -10.36
N PHE A 64 3.48 11.42 -9.57
CA PHE A 64 2.41 12.09 -8.83
C PHE A 64 2.97 12.99 -7.73
N THR A 65 3.90 12.45 -6.94
CA THR A 65 4.51 13.14 -5.80
C THR A 65 5.39 14.32 -6.22
N SER A 66 6.06 14.23 -7.37
CA SER A 66 6.84 15.35 -7.93
C SER A 66 5.99 16.51 -8.44
N LYS A 67 4.75 16.25 -8.87
CA LYS A 67 3.83 17.29 -9.38
C LYS A 67 2.96 17.92 -8.30
N ALA A 68 2.62 17.17 -7.26
CA ALA A 68 1.62 17.58 -6.27
C ALA A 68 2.19 18.30 -5.03
N GLY A 69 3.52 18.46 -4.91
CA GLY A 69 4.14 18.99 -3.69
C GLY A 69 3.85 18.11 -2.46
N SER A 70 3.73 16.79 -2.68
CA SER A 70 3.32 15.84 -1.65
C SER A 70 4.33 15.74 -0.51
N ASP A 71 3.83 15.51 0.71
CA ASP A 71 4.65 15.25 1.89
C ASP A 71 5.66 14.10 1.63
N PRO A 72 6.96 14.28 1.93
CA PRO A 72 7.98 13.23 1.81
C PRO A 72 7.62 11.93 2.53
N VAL A 73 6.91 12.00 3.67
CA VAL A 73 6.46 10.84 4.45
C VAL A 73 5.41 10.05 3.67
N MET A 74 4.46 10.75 3.02
CA MET A 74 3.46 10.10 2.16
C MET A 74 4.12 9.38 0.99
N LYS A 75 5.09 10.02 0.33
CA LYS A 75 5.86 9.40 -0.76
C LYS A 75 6.59 8.15 -0.29
N ALA A 76 7.34 8.25 0.82
CA ALA A 76 8.09 7.12 1.37
C ALA A 76 7.16 5.95 1.71
N ARG A 77 6.02 6.22 2.37
CA ARG A 77 5.04 5.20 2.73
C ARG A 77 4.42 4.52 1.50
N ALA A 78 4.12 5.28 0.46
CA ALA A 78 3.56 4.74 -0.78
C ALA A 78 4.58 3.82 -1.50
N LEU A 79 5.86 4.21 -1.55
CA LEU A 79 6.92 3.39 -2.12
C LEU A 79 7.17 2.12 -1.31
N ASP A 80 7.14 2.20 0.02
CA ASP A 80 7.24 1.04 0.90
C ASP A 80 6.08 0.05 0.68
N ALA A 81 4.85 0.56 0.52
CA ALA A 81 3.69 -0.28 0.22
C ALA A 81 3.85 -1.02 -1.12
N VAL A 82 4.35 -0.34 -2.16
CA VAL A 82 4.63 -0.99 -3.46
C VAL A 82 5.67 -2.10 -3.31
N LYS A 83 6.73 -1.88 -2.52
CA LYS A 83 7.73 -2.91 -2.24
C LYS A 83 7.14 -4.10 -1.48
N GLN A 84 6.31 -3.85 -0.48
CA GLN A 84 5.62 -4.91 0.27
C GLN A 84 4.76 -5.77 -0.67
N TYR A 85 4.05 -5.15 -1.62
CA TYR A 85 3.29 -5.89 -2.62
C TYR A 85 4.17 -6.68 -3.58
N GLU A 86 5.29 -6.11 -4.04
CA GLU A 86 6.27 -6.83 -4.84
C GLU A 86 6.75 -8.11 -4.13
N ASP A 87 7.11 -8.01 -2.85
CA ASP A 87 7.58 -9.14 -2.04
C ASP A 87 6.48 -10.20 -1.88
N GLN A 88 5.24 -9.78 -1.63
CA GLN A 88 4.09 -10.68 -1.53
C GLN A 88 3.82 -11.42 -2.84
N ILE A 89 3.81 -10.72 -3.97
CA ILE A 89 3.59 -11.33 -5.29
C ILE A 89 4.72 -12.30 -5.64
N ARG A 90 5.98 -11.95 -5.35
CA ARG A 90 7.12 -12.85 -5.57
C ARG A 90 7.04 -14.10 -4.71
N SER A 91 6.52 -13.99 -3.48
CA SER A 91 6.40 -15.14 -2.57
C SER A 91 5.44 -16.23 -3.08
N VAL A 92 4.44 -15.85 -3.86
CA VAL A 92 3.40 -16.74 -4.38
C VAL A 92 3.63 -17.20 -5.82
N LEU A 93 4.46 -16.48 -6.57
CA LEU A 93 4.89 -16.87 -7.93
C LEU A 93 6.19 -17.70 -7.94
N ARG A 94 6.72 -18.07 -6.76
CA ARG A 94 7.82 -19.03 -6.63
C ARG A 94 7.25 -20.45 -6.69
N ASP A 95 7.11 -20.93 -7.91
CA ASP A 95 7.27 -22.33 -8.35
C ASP A 95 7.56 -22.31 -9.86
#